data_AF-A0AAD5U0Z9-F1
#
_entry.id   AF-A0AAD5U0Z9-F1
#
_cell.length_a   1.000
_cell.length_b   1.000
_cell.length_c   1.000
_cell.angle_alpha   90.00
_cell.angle_beta   90.00
_cell.angle_gamma   90.00
#
_symmetry.space_group_name_H-M   'P 1'
#
loop_
_entity.id
_entity.type
_entity.pdbx_description
1 polymer ?
#
loop_
_entity_poly.entity_id
_entity_poly.type
_entity_poly.pdbx_seq_one_letter_code
_entity_poly.pdbx_strand_id
1 'polypeptide(L)' 'MSEAATNPIQPKEEERSTLTPDDNNSGVSDKIPANKLSLRFLLVNGNKSEVMYNLTDTILDVKKNVLANWPK' A
#
# COMPACT_ATOMS: atom_id res chain seq x y z
N MET A 1 44.59 -30.41 18.85
CA MET A 1 43.57 -31.06 18.00
C MET A 1 42.30 -30.25 18.17
N SER A 2 41.79 -29.71 17.07
CA SER A 2 40.86 -28.58 17.01
C SER A 2 39.42 -28.93 17.37
N GLU A 3 38.72 -27.90 17.84
CA GLU A 3 37.38 -27.85 18.42
C GLU A 3 36.26 -28.25 17.44
N ALA A 4 35.24 -28.95 17.94
CA ALA A 4 33.99 -29.18 17.23
C ALA A 4 33.00 -28.04 17.54
N ALA A 5 32.93 -27.04 16.67
CA ALA A 5 31.93 -25.98 16.75
C ALA A 5 30.65 -26.40 15.98
N THR A 6 29.57 -26.61 16.71
CA THR A 6 28.21 -26.72 16.15
C THR A 6 27.77 -25.34 15.64
N ASN A 7 27.47 -25.24 14.34
CA ASN A 7 26.89 -24.03 13.75
C ASN A 7 25.41 -23.91 14.14
N PRO A 8 24.93 -22.79 14.71
CA PRO A 8 23.51 -22.54 14.84
C PRO A 8 22.90 -22.13 13.49
N ILE A 9 21.82 -22.81 13.11
CA ILE A 9 20.99 -22.48 11.94
C ILE A 9 20.20 -21.21 12.28
N GLN A 10 20.61 -20.10 11.68
CA GLN A 10 19.98 -18.79 11.82
C GLN A 10 18.71 -18.77 10.93
N PRO A 11 17.50 -18.48 11.47
CA PRO A 11 16.31 -18.30 10.65
C PRO A 11 16.50 -17.04 9.79
N LYS A 12 16.49 -17.23 8.48
CA LYS A 12 16.56 -16.17 7.48
C LYS A 12 15.21 -15.48 7.48
N GLU A 13 15.09 -14.36 8.20
CA GLU A 13 13.94 -13.48 8.08
C GLU A 13 13.83 -13.05 6.62
N GLU A 14 12.68 -13.35 6.01
CA GLU A 14 12.31 -12.91 4.69
C GLU A 14 12.40 -11.39 4.64
N GLU A 15 13.34 -10.92 3.82
CA GLU A 15 13.62 -9.53 3.55
C GLU A 15 12.36 -8.88 2.99
N ARG A 16 11.68 -8.14 3.88
CA ARG A 16 10.54 -7.27 3.57
C ARG A 16 10.95 -6.35 2.42
N SER A 17 10.36 -6.56 1.26
CA SER A 17 10.58 -5.78 0.05
C SER A 17 10.56 -4.27 0.37
N THR A 18 11.73 -3.65 0.29
CA THR A 18 11.91 -2.21 0.40
C THR A 18 11.30 -1.57 -0.84
N LEU A 19 10.03 -1.14 -0.73
CA LEU A 19 9.44 -0.23 -1.71
C LEU A 19 10.02 1.16 -1.45
N THR A 20 11.02 1.54 -2.24
CA THR A 20 11.46 2.93 -2.36
C THR A 20 10.28 3.76 -2.89
N PRO A 21 9.95 4.92 -2.29
CA PRO A 21 8.97 5.81 -2.87
C PRO A 21 9.62 6.56 -4.03
N ASP A 22 9.14 6.32 -5.25
CA ASP A 22 9.38 7.22 -6.37
C ASP A 22 8.72 8.57 -6.05
N ASP A 23 9.57 9.57 -5.84
CA ASP A 23 9.20 10.97 -5.71
C ASP A 23 8.47 11.44 -6.98
N ASN A 24 7.21 11.83 -6.81
CA ASN A 24 6.65 13.09 -7.33
C ASN A 24 5.19 13.22 -6.86
N ASN A 25 4.98 14.11 -5.90
CA ASN A 25 3.72 14.45 -5.22
C ASN A 25 3.30 13.53 -4.04
N SER A 26 4.22 13.33 -3.09
CA SER A 26 3.92 12.80 -1.76
C SER A 26 3.34 13.90 -0.86
N GLY A 27 2.13 14.35 -1.18
CA GLY A 27 1.41 15.38 -0.42
C GLY A 27 0.51 14.85 0.70
N VAL A 28 0.46 13.53 0.95
CA VAL A 28 -0.43 12.92 1.95
C VAL A 28 0.16 11.62 2.51
N SER A 29 1.29 11.66 3.22
CA SER A 29 1.86 10.41 3.74
C SER A 29 2.42 10.49 5.17
N ASP A 30 1.77 11.24 6.06
CA ASP A 30 2.09 11.18 7.49
C ASP A 30 0.91 10.83 8.42
N LYS A 31 -0.34 10.80 7.93
CA LYS A 31 -1.52 10.56 8.78
C LYS A 31 -2.65 9.81 8.08
N ILE A 32 -2.39 8.62 7.54
CA ILE A 32 -3.50 7.69 7.24
C ILE A 32 -3.88 7.00 8.56
N PRO A 33 -5.12 7.14 9.05
CA PRO A 33 -5.56 6.42 10.26
C PRO A 33 -5.43 4.91 10.06
N ALA A 34 -5.04 4.17 11.10
CA ALA A 34 -4.82 2.71 11.02
C ALA A 34 -6.03 1.92 10.49
N ASN A 35 -7.24 2.50 10.59
CA ASN A 35 -8.50 1.86 10.21
C ASN A 35 -8.97 2.29 8.80
N LYS A 36 -8.13 3.00 8.05
CA LYS A 36 -8.43 3.54 6.74
C LYS A 36 -7.35 3.19 5.73
N LEU A 37 -7.76 3.18 4.46
CA LEU A 37 -6.93 2.94 3.30
C LEU A 37 -7.09 4.11 2.34
N SER A 38 -5.99 4.64 1.82
CA SER A 38 -6.04 5.56 0.67
C SER A 38 -5.93 4.76 -0.62
N LEU A 39 -6.92 4.87 -1.50
CA LEU A 39 -6.90 4.29 -2.84
C LEU A 39 -6.78 5.38 -3.89
N ARG A 40 -5.76 5.26 -4.75
CA ARG A 40 -5.53 6.16 -5.87
C ARG A 40 -5.94 5.48 -7.18
N PHE A 41 -6.89 6.09 -7.89
CA PHE A 41 -7.40 5.62 -9.18
C PHE A 41 -6.80 6.44 -10.31
N LEU A 42 -6.31 5.76 -11.34
CA LEU A 42 -5.97 6.36 -12.63
C LEU A 42 -7.20 6.30 -13.52
N LEU A 43 -7.73 7.45 -13.88
CA LEU A 43 -8.88 7.58 -14.77
C LEU A 43 -8.42 7.53 -16.24
N VAL A 44 -9.32 7.16 -17.14
CA VAL A 44 -9.03 7.02 -18.59
C VAL A 44 -8.60 8.32 -19.26
N ASN A 45 -8.97 9.47 -18.69
CA ASN A 45 -8.54 10.80 -19.14
C ASN A 45 -7.14 11.18 -18.64
N GLY A 46 -6.43 10.26 -17.97
CA GLY A 46 -5.11 10.49 -17.39
C GLY A 46 -5.14 11.18 -16.01
N ASN A 47 -6.30 11.62 -15.53
CA ASN A 47 -6.42 12.23 -14.21
C ASN A 47 -6.31 11.19 -13.10
N LYS A 48 -5.74 11.62 -11.97
CA LYS A 48 -5.64 10.81 -10.76
C LYS A 48 -6.70 11.26 -9.77
N SER A 49 -7.41 10.31 -9.17
CA SER A 49 -8.33 10.56 -8.06
C SER A 49 -7.89 9.76 -6.84
N GLU A 50 -7.79 10.39 -5.68
CA GLU A 50 -7.41 9.75 -4.44
C GLU A 50 -8.57 9.81 -3.45
N VAL A 51 -9.00 8.64 -2.96
CA VAL A 51 -10.18 8.50 -2.11
C VAL A 51 -9.85 7.59 -0.94
N MET A 52 -10.32 7.97 0.25
CA MET A 52 -10.10 7.23 1.48
C MET A 52 -11.28 6.33 1.81
N TYR A 53 -11.01 5.07 2.08
CA TYR A 53 -11.98 4.04 2.40
C TYR A 53 -11.73 3.46 3.79
N ASN A 54 -12.75 2.86 4.38
CA ASN A 54 -12.61 2.02 5.57
C ASN A 54 -12.17 0.62 5.16
N LEU A 55 -11.51 -0.10 6.06
CA LEU A 55 -11.08 -1.49 5.82
C LEU A 55 -12.25 -2.48 5.64
N THR A 56 -13.46 -2.09 6.04
CA THR A 56 -14.69 -2.88 5.90
C THR A 56 -15.39 -2.65 4.56
N ASP A 57 -14.98 -1.64 3.78
CA ASP A 57 -15.64 -1.30 2.52
C ASP A 57 -15.37 -2.39 1.48
N THR A 58 -16.40 -2.80 0.75
CA THR A 58 -16.26 -3.84 -0.26
C THR A 58 -15.80 -3.27 -1.59
N ILE A 59 -15.30 -4.14 -2.48
CA ILE A 59 -15.00 -3.75 -3.87
C ILE A 59 -16.25 -3.19 -4.58
N LEU A 60 -17.46 -3.64 -4.20
CA LEU A 60 -18.70 -3.10 -4.75
C LEU A 60 -18.90 -1.63 -4.34
N ASP A 61 -18.60 -1.29 -3.09
CA ASP A 61 -18.72 0.08 -2.57
C ASP A 61 -17.70 1.01 -3.22
N VAL A 62 -16.47 0.52 -3.42
CA VAL A 62 -15.44 1.22 -4.19
C VAL A 62 -15.93 1.52 -5.61
N LYS A 63 -16.48 0.53 -6.32
CA LYS A 63 -16.99 0.71 -7.69
C LYS A 63 -18.15 1.72 -7.75
N LYS A 64 -19.09 1.66 -6.80
CA LYS A 64 -20.19 2.63 -6.71
C LYS A 64 -19.67 4.04 -6.51
N ASN A 65 -18.69 4.21 -5.63
CA ASN A 65 -18.07 5.50 -5.35
C ASN A 65 -17.33 6.06 -6.58
N VAL A 66 -16.52 5.23 -7.26
CA VAL A 66 -15.84 5.62 -8.51
C VAL A 66 -16.82 6.05 -9.59
N LEU A 67 -17.94 5.31 -9.75
CA LEU A 67 -18.97 5.66 -10.73
C LEU A 67 -19.68 6.97 -10.38
N ALA A 68 -20.00 7.19 -9.10
CA ALA A 68 -20.67 8.40 -8.64
C ALA A 68 -19.82 9.66 -8.81
N ASN A 69 -18.50 9.52 -8.62
CA ASN A 69 -17.53 10.60 -8.74
C ASN A 69 -16.84 10.64 -10.12
N TRP A 70 -17.36 9.90 -11.10
CA TRP A 70 -16.80 9.88 -12.44
C TRP A 70 -16.99 11.25 -13.12
N PRO A 71 -15.93 11.87 -13.67
CA PRO A 71 -16.04 13.15 -14.36
C PRO A 71 -16.97 13.02 -15.59
N LYS A 72 -17.86 14.00 -15.77
CA LYS A 72 -18.80 14.09 -16.90
C LYS A 72 -18.19 14.75 -18.12
#